data_AF-N9FNR3-F1
#
_entry.id   AF-N9FNR3-F1
#
_cell.length_a   1.000
_cell.length_b   1.000
_cell.length_c   1.000
_cell.angle_alpha   90.00
_cell.angle_beta   90.00
_cell.angle_gamma   90.00
#
_symmetry.space_group_name_H-M   'P 1'
#
loop_
_entity.id
_entity.type
_entity.pdbx_description
1 polymer ?
#
loop_
_entity_poly.entity_id
_entity_poly.type
_entity_poly.pdbx_seq_one_letter_code
_entity_poly.pdbx_strand_id
1 'polypeptide(L)'
;MKKIIILVLLSFASIVGLFAFSPLPTLWLLQHTLFSVPKDDRPKQYLDQQVMVFKDLVYPSKLPNNSFDFYKANPSVDKQALVI
;
A
#
# COMPACT_ATOMS: atom_id res chain seq x y z
N MET A 1 -41.68 -4.68 23.90
CA MET A 1 -40.75 -5.71 23.39
C MET A 1 -40.84 -5.91 21.87
N LYS A 2 -42.00 -6.23 21.28
CA LYS A 2 -42.15 -6.40 19.80
C LYS A 2 -41.60 -5.24 18.95
N LYS A 3 -41.85 -3.99 19.33
CA LYS A 3 -41.33 -2.80 18.62
C LYS A 3 -39.80 -2.71 18.64
N ILE A 4 -39.17 -3.12 19.74
CA ILE A 4 -37.70 -3.12 19.90
C ILE A 4 -37.09 -4.21 19.01
N ILE A 5 -37.71 -5.40 18.97
CA ILE A 5 -37.27 -6.51 18.12
C ILE A 5 -37.34 -6.13 16.64
N ILE A 6 -38.41 -5.46 16.21
CA ILE A 6 -38.57 -4.98 14.83
C ILE A 6 -37.48 -3.94 14.50
N LEU A 7 -37.18 -3.02 15.42
CA LEU A 7 -36.16 -2.00 15.24
C LEU A 7 -34.75 -2.59 15.09
N VAL A 8 -34.44 -3.64 15.86
CA VAL A 8 -33.17 -4.38 15.78
C VAL A 8 -33.05 -5.16 14.47
N LEU A 9 -34.14 -5.79 14.02
CA LEU A 9 -34.16 -6.48 12.73
C LEU A 9 -33.98 -5.50 11.56
N LEU A 10 -34.60 -4.32 11.63
CA LEU A 10 -34.48 -3.30 10.60
C LEU A 10 -33.06 -2.72 10.52
N SER A 11 -32.43 -2.46 11.67
CA SER A 11 -31.06 -1.96 11.73
C SER A 11 -30.06 -3.00 11.21
N PHE A 12 -30.25 -4.26 11.57
CA PHE A 12 -29.41 -5.36 11.05
C PHE A 12 -29.54 -5.49 9.53
N ALA A 13 -30.76 -5.49 8.99
CA ALA A 13 -30.99 -5.54 7.54
C ALA A 13 -30.37 -4.35 6.80
N SER A 14 -30.42 -3.15 7.39
CA SER A 14 -29.80 -1.94 6.82
C SER A 14 -28.27 -2.04 6.78
N ILE A 15 -27.64 -2.54 7.85
CA ILE A 15 -26.19 -2.77 7.91
C ILE A 15 -25.77 -3.79 6.84
N VAL A 16 -26.46 -4.93 6.78
CA VAL A 16 -26.18 -5.97 5.78
C VAL A 16 -26.36 -5.43 4.36
N GLY A 17 -27.40 -4.62 4.12
CA GLY A 17 -27.61 -3.97 2.82
C GLY A 17 -26.47 -3.02 2.42
N LEU A 18 -25.93 -2.24 3.37
CA LEU A 18 -24.77 -1.39 3.10
C LEU A 18 -23.53 -2.20 2.71
N PHE A 19 -23.25 -3.32 3.38
CA PHE A 19 -22.12 -4.18 3.03
C PHE A 19 -22.35 -5.01 1.75
N ALA A 20 -23.59 -5.40 1.45
CA ALA A 20 -23.91 -6.22 0.28
C ALA A 20 -24.00 -5.41 -1.02
N PHE A 21 -24.47 -4.16 -0.96
CA PHE A 21 -24.72 -3.34 -2.16
C PHE A 21 -23.78 -2.15 -2.32
N SER A 22 -23.04 -1.74 -1.29
CA SER A 22 -22.01 -0.71 -1.44
C SER A 22 -20.65 -1.37 -1.72
N PRO A 23 -20.00 -1.05 -2.86
CA PRO A 23 -18.67 -1.56 -3.15
C PRO A 23 -17.61 -0.98 -2.21
N LEU A 24 -17.84 0.21 -1.64
CA LEU A 24 -16.87 0.89 -0.78
C LEU A 24 -16.47 0.10 0.48
N PRO A 25 -17.41 -0.33 1.35
CA PRO A 25 -17.06 -1.05 2.57
C PRO A 25 -16.44 -2.42 2.28
N THR A 26 -16.87 -3.09 1.21
CA THR A 26 -16.32 -4.37 0.77
C THR A 26 -14.89 -4.21 0.23
N LEU A 27 -14.64 -3.19 -0.60
CA LEU A 27 -13.29 -2.86 -1.08
C LEU A 27 -12.37 -2.40 0.05
N TRP A 28 -12.89 -1.60 0.99
CA TRP A 28 -12.14 -1.17 2.17
C TRP A 28 -11.73 -2.36 3.03
N LEU A 29 -12.68 -3.28 3.31
CA LEU A 29 -12.41 -4.50 4.06
C LEU A 29 -11.37 -5.37 3.33
N LEU A 30 -11.51 -5.56 2.02
CA LEU A 30 -10.58 -6.33 1.19
C LEU A 30 -9.16 -5.75 1.21
N GLN A 31 -9.02 -4.42 1.09
CA GLN A 31 -7.73 -3.71 1.18
C GLN A 31 -7.07 -3.88 2.56
N HIS A 32 -7.87 -3.86 3.63
CA HIS A 32 -7.36 -3.94 5.00
C HIS A 32 -7.20 -5.36 5.56
N THR A 33 -7.66 -6.41 4.85
CA THR A 33 -7.58 -7.80 5.34
C THR A 33 -6.84 -8.74 4.39
N LEU A 34 -7.16 -8.74 3.10
CA LEU A 34 -6.71 -9.76 2.14
C LEU A 34 -5.68 -9.22 1.14
N PHE A 35 -5.76 -7.93 0.82
CA PHE A 35 -4.86 -7.24 -0.12
C PHE A 35 -4.07 -6.13 0.55
N SER A 36 -3.75 -6.30 1.84
CA SER A 36 -2.87 -5.37 2.53
C SER A 36 -1.54 -5.37 1.81
N VAL A 37 -1.25 -4.30 1.07
CA VAL A 37 0.06 -4.07 0.48
C VAL A 37 1.03 -4.07 1.66
N PRO A 38 2.00 -5.01 1.70
CA PRO A 38 2.93 -5.08 2.81
C PRO A 38 3.59 -3.72 2.94
N LYS A 39 3.57 -3.18 4.16
CA LYS A 39 4.20 -1.89 4.43
C LYS A 39 5.68 -2.02 4.11
N ASP A 40 6.17 -1.12 3.26
CA ASP A 40 7.58 -1.11 2.93
C ASP A 40 8.37 -0.54 4.11
N ASP A 41 8.90 -1.44 4.94
CA ASP A 41 9.68 -1.10 6.12
C ASP A 41 11.18 -0.91 5.81
N ARG A 42 11.57 -0.95 4.52
CA ARG A 42 12.96 -0.75 4.10
C ARG A 42 13.41 0.70 4.39
N PRO A 43 14.67 0.92 4.75
CA PRO A 43 15.19 2.26 4.95
C PRO A 43 15.13 3.07 3.64
N LYS A 44 15.16 4.40 3.75
CA LYS A 44 15.17 5.31 2.58
C LYS A 44 16.35 5.07 1.63
N GLN A 45 17.39 4.40 2.09
CA GLN A 45 18.50 3.97 1.28
C GLN A 45 18.85 2.52 1.62
N TYR A 46 18.82 1.64 0.63
CA TYR A 46 19.21 0.24 0.79
C TYR A 46 19.90 -0.29 -0.47
N LEU A 47 20.68 -1.35 -0.29
CA LEU A 47 21.23 -2.13 -1.39
C LEU A 47 20.22 -3.23 -1.72
N ASP A 48 19.70 -3.21 -2.94
CA ASP A 48 18.89 -4.29 -3.50
C ASP A 48 19.73 -5.04 -4.54
N GLN A 49 20.22 -6.21 -4.16
CA GLN A 49 21.14 -7.02 -4.97
C GLN A 49 22.40 -6.23 -5.38
N GLN A 50 22.37 -5.60 -6.56
CA GLN A 50 23.48 -4.86 -7.17
C GLN A 50 23.12 -3.39 -7.40
N VAL A 51 21.96 -2.94 -6.94
CA VAL A 51 21.44 -1.60 -7.14
C VAL A 51 21.28 -0.91 -5.80
N MET A 52 21.91 0.25 -5.65
CA MET A 52 21.64 1.18 -4.56
C MET A 52 20.33 1.90 -4.86
N VAL A 53 19.34 1.70 -3.99
CA VAL A 53 18.02 2.31 -4.09
C VAL A 53 17.94 3.47 -3.10
N PHE A 54 17.47 4.62 -3.56
CA PHE A 54 17.16 5.80 -2.76
C PHE A 54 15.67 6.10 -2.92
N LYS A 55 14.90 5.87 -1.87
CA LYS A 55 13.45 6.06 -1.87
C LYS A 55 13.03 7.44 -1.42
N ASP A 56 11.87 7.86 -1.90
CA ASP A 56 11.16 9.06 -1.45
C ASP A 56 12.00 10.35 -1.58
N LEU A 57 12.79 10.46 -2.64
CA LEU A 57 13.53 11.69 -2.94
C LEU A 57 12.55 12.75 -3.43
N VAL A 58 12.61 13.93 -2.81
CA VAL A 58 11.75 15.05 -3.16
C VAL A 58 12.45 15.91 -4.20
N TYR A 59 11.84 16.08 -5.37
CA TYR A 59 12.32 17.05 -6.35
C TYR A 59 11.64 18.41 -6.12
N PRO A 60 12.41 19.48 -5.83
CA PRO A 60 11.85 20.80 -5.61
C PRO A 60 11.22 21.33 -6.90
N SER A 61 9.90 21.21 -7.01
CA SER A 61 9.10 21.81 -8.08
C SER A 61 7.84 22.44 -7.51
N LYS A 62 7.12 23.16 -8.37
CA LYS A 62 5.81 23.74 -8.04
C LYS A 62 4.70 22.67 -8.00
N LEU A 63 4.98 21.43 -8.41
CA LEU A 63 4.00 20.35 -8.44
C LEU A 63 3.94 19.68 -7.05
N PRO A 64 2.74 19.52 -6.47
CA PRO A 64 2.59 18.79 -5.21
C PRO A 64 2.93 17.31 -5.39
N ASN A 65 3.39 16.66 -4.32
CA ASN A 65 3.70 15.23 -4.27
C ASN A 65 4.77 14.77 -5.27
N ASN A 66 5.76 15.61 -5.54
CA ASN A 66 6.84 15.31 -6.47
C ASN A 66 7.97 14.51 -5.81
N SER A 67 7.67 13.26 -5.45
CA SER A 67 8.61 12.29 -4.92
C SER A 67 8.95 11.23 -5.97
N PHE A 68 10.20 10.78 -5.99
CA PHE A 68 10.68 9.73 -6.89
C PHE A 68 11.70 8.83 -6.19
N ASP A 69 11.83 7.62 -6.70
CA ASP A 69 12.87 6.68 -6.27
C ASP A 69 14.02 6.72 -7.28
N PHE A 70 15.26 6.74 -6.79
CA PHE A 70 16.46 6.74 -7.61
C PHE A 70 17.20 5.41 -7.48
N TYR A 71 17.53 4.81 -8.61
CA TYR A 71 18.19 3.52 -8.71
C TYR A 71 19.57 3.71 -9.33
N LYS A 72 20.62 3.39 -8.57
CA LYS A 72 22.01 3.53 -9.02
C LYS A 72 22.71 2.18 -8.99
N ALA A 73 23.39 1.82 -10.07
CA ALA A 73 24.24 0.63 -10.07
C ALA A 73 25.32 0.72 -8.98
N ASN A 74 25.57 -0.36 -8.25
CA ASN A 74 26.64 -0.44 -7.27
C ASN A 74 27.97 -0.73 -8.00
N PRO A 75 28.92 0.23 -8.04
CA PRO A 75 30.19 0.07 -8.76
C PRO A 75 31.12 -1.00 -8.15
N SER A 76 30.76 -1.54 -6.98
CA SER A 76 31.51 -2.62 -6.33
C SER A 76 31.23 -3.99 -6.94
N VAL A 77 30.06 -4.16 -7.59
CA VAL A 77 29.66 -5.43 -8.21
C VAL A 77 30.19 -5.55 -9.64
N ASP A 78 30.33 -4.43 -10.34
CA ASP A 78 30.87 -4.35 -11.71
C ASP A 78 32.35 -4.81 -11.80
N LYS A 79 33.07 -4.86 -10.67
CA LYS A 79 34.45 -5.36 -10.60
C LYS A 79 34.56 -6.89 -10.46
N GLN A 80 33.46 -7.62 -10.30
CA GLN A 80 33.48 -9.08 -10.13
C GLN A 80 33.29 -9.86 -11.44
N ALA A 81 33.08 -9.21 -12.58
CA ALA A 81 32.79 -9.89 -13.84
C ALA A 81 33.85 -9.59 -14.92
N LEU A 82 35.00 -10.26 -14.83
CA LEU A 82 35.62 -11.00 -15.94
C LEU A 82 36.92 -11.66 -15.43
N VAL A 83 36.85 -12.95 -15.10
CA VAL A 83 38.00 -13.85 -15.27
C VAL A 83 37.57 -14.78 -16.41
N ILE A 84 38.07 -14.52 -17.62
CA ILE A 84 38.07 -15.48 -18.72
C ILE A 84 39.39 -16.24 -18.64
#